data_AF-A0A6A4R6E3-F1
#
_entry.id   AF-A0A6A4R6E3-F1
#
_cell.length_a   1.000
_cell.length_b   1.000
_cell.length_c   1.000
_cell.angle_alpha   90.00
_cell.angle_beta   90.00
_cell.angle_gamma   90.00
#
_symmetry.space_group_name_H-M   'P 1'
#
loop_
_entity.id
_entity.type
_entity.pdbx_description
1 polymer ?
#
loop_
_entity_poly.entity_id
_entity_poly.type
_entity_poly.pdbx_seq_one_letter_code
_entity_poly.pdbx_strand_id
1 'polypeptide(L)'
;TSYHQAVTATGRLSSSDPNLQNIPIRTDEGRRIRQAFVARPGYRIVAADYSQIELRIMAHLSGDKGLLSAFAEDKDIHAATAAEVFGVALDKVNGEQRRSAKAINFGLIYGMSAWGLGRQLHIEQSQAKTYIDRYFDRYPGVARYMERIRAQAAEDGYVETVFGRRLYLPEIHSQNRARRQGAERTAINAP
;
A
#
# COMPACT_ATOMS: atom_id res chain seq x y z
N THR A 1 23.22 -12.89 -6.96
CA THR A 1 22.20 -12.41 -6.02
C THR A 1 21.87 -13.54 -5.07
N SER A 2 21.82 -13.24 -3.79
CA SER A 2 21.46 -14.16 -2.72
C SER A 2 20.08 -13.78 -2.21
N TYR A 3 19.14 -14.74 -2.21
CA TYR A 3 17.79 -14.55 -1.69
C TYR A 3 17.68 -15.05 -0.27
N HIS A 4 17.06 -14.26 0.60
CA HIS A 4 16.88 -14.61 2.00
C HIS A 4 15.40 -14.80 2.32
N GLN A 5 15.06 -15.99 2.81
CA GLN A 5 13.68 -16.39 3.09
C GLN A 5 13.24 -16.08 4.53
N ALA A 6 14.16 -16.08 5.49
CA ALA A 6 13.87 -15.98 6.93
C ALA A 6 14.38 -14.67 7.56
N VAL A 7 14.30 -13.55 6.83
CA VAL A 7 14.82 -12.25 7.29
C VAL A 7 13.72 -11.21 7.52
N THR A 8 12.78 -11.06 6.58
CA THR A 8 11.77 -10.00 6.70
C THR A 8 10.66 -10.42 7.66
N ALA A 9 10.20 -9.50 8.51
CA ALA A 9 9.12 -9.78 9.46
C ALA A 9 7.79 -10.16 8.76
N THR A 10 7.54 -9.62 7.56
CA THR A 10 6.33 -9.89 6.76
C THR A 10 6.44 -11.16 5.91
N GLY A 11 7.62 -11.78 5.85
CA GLY A 11 7.85 -13.01 5.08
C GLY A 11 8.01 -12.80 3.56
N ARG A 12 8.28 -11.56 3.12
CA ARG A 12 8.77 -11.28 1.76
C ARG A 12 10.23 -11.76 1.61
N LEU A 13 10.61 -12.16 0.40
CA LEU A 13 12.03 -12.35 0.08
C LEU A 13 12.78 -11.02 0.17
N SER A 14 13.97 -11.04 0.74
CA SER A 14 14.96 -9.97 0.58
C SER A 14 16.11 -10.46 -0.29
N SER A 15 16.91 -9.53 -0.83
CA SER A 15 18.05 -9.85 -1.69
C SER A 15 19.31 -9.11 -1.27
N SER A 16 20.47 -9.76 -1.38
CA SER A 16 21.80 -9.15 -1.25
C SER A 16 22.72 -9.57 -2.39
N ASP A 17 23.80 -8.83 -2.58
CA ASP A 17 24.92 -9.18 -3.47
C ASP A 17 24.51 -9.62 -4.90
N PRO A 18 23.86 -8.72 -5.69
CA PRO A 18 23.37 -7.39 -5.34
C PRO A 18 21.95 -7.41 -4.74
N ASN A 19 21.59 -6.38 -3.99
CA ASN A 19 20.20 -6.15 -3.57
C ASN A 19 19.40 -5.56 -4.74
N LEU A 20 18.64 -6.44 -5.42
CA LEU A 20 17.85 -6.08 -6.60
C LEU A 20 16.69 -5.13 -6.28
N GLN A 21 16.17 -5.17 -5.05
CA GLN A 21 15.07 -4.29 -4.61
C GLN A 21 15.50 -2.83 -4.49
N ASN A 22 16.80 -2.57 -4.33
CA ASN A 22 17.35 -1.21 -4.21
C ASN A 22 17.63 -0.54 -5.57
N ILE A 23 17.50 -1.25 -6.69
CA ILE A 23 17.68 -0.66 -8.02
C ILE A 23 16.53 0.33 -8.27
N PRO A 24 16.79 1.63 -8.51
CA PRO A 24 15.73 2.61 -8.67
C PRO A 24 14.76 2.27 -9.82
N ILE A 25 13.47 2.23 -9.53
CA ILE A 25 12.45 1.82 -10.52
C ILE A 25 12.08 2.99 -11.46
N ARG A 26 12.18 4.24 -10.98
CA ARG A 26 11.61 5.43 -11.65
C ARG A 26 12.62 6.50 -12.04
N THR A 27 13.92 6.21 -11.98
CA THR A 27 14.97 7.13 -12.45
C THR A 27 15.58 6.62 -13.74
N ASP A 28 16.16 7.53 -14.53
CA ASP A 28 16.83 7.17 -15.78
C ASP A 28 18.10 6.36 -15.53
N GLU A 29 18.82 6.66 -14.45
CA GLU A 29 19.97 5.85 -13.98
C GLU A 29 19.53 4.42 -13.64
N GLY A 30 18.42 4.26 -12.91
CA GLY A 30 17.87 2.94 -12.57
C GLY A 30 17.35 2.17 -13.79
N ARG A 31 16.88 2.87 -14.83
CA ARG A 31 16.58 2.25 -16.14
C ARG A 31 17.86 1.77 -16.83
N ARG A 32 18.92 2.58 -16.84
CA ARG A 32 20.23 2.20 -17.42
C ARG A 32 20.85 1.00 -16.70
N ILE A 33 20.78 0.94 -15.37
CA ILE A 33 21.23 -0.24 -14.60
C ILE A 33 20.46 -1.49 -15.04
N ARG A 34 19.12 -1.40 -15.19
CA ARG A 34 18.30 -2.54 -15.64
C ARG A 34 18.61 -2.98 -17.07
N GLN A 35 19.02 -2.07 -17.95
CA GLN A 35 19.43 -2.40 -19.32
C GLN A 35 20.71 -3.27 -19.38
N ALA A 36 21.52 -3.28 -18.32
CA ALA A 36 22.70 -4.15 -18.24
C ALA A 36 22.33 -5.63 -18.01
N PHE A 37 21.10 -5.91 -17.58
CA PHE A 37 20.59 -7.28 -17.47
C PHE A 37 20.07 -7.70 -18.85
N VAL A 38 20.87 -8.49 -19.57
CA VAL A 38 20.59 -8.89 -20.95
C VAL A 38 20.33 -10.39 -21.07
N ALA A 39 19.48 -10.78 -22.03
CA ALA A 39 19.31 -12.19 -22.38
C ALA A 39 20.51 -12.70 -23.18
N ARG A 40 20.81 -14.00 -23.02
CA ARG A 40 21.78 -14.69 -23.88
C ARG A 40 21.28 -14.75 -25.34
N PRO A 41 22.18 -14.93 -26.33
CA PRO A 41 21.79 -15.05 -27.75
C PRO A 41 20.71 -16.12 -27.96
N GLY A 42 19.72 -15.81 -28.80
CA GLY A 42 18.55 -16.68 -29.03
C GLY A 42 17.45 -16.61 -27.97
N TYR A 43 17.61 -15.79 -26.92
CA TYR A 43 16.64 -15.65 -25.82
C TYR A 43 16.13 -14.20 -25.66
N ARG A 44 15.06 -14.05 -24.88
CA ARG A 44 14.46 -12.76 -24.47
C ARG A 44 14.24 -12.75 -22.95
N ILE A 45 14.27 -11.56 -22.35
CA ILE A 45 13.82 -11.37 -20.97
C ILE A 45 12.31 -11.15 -21.00
N VAL A 46 11.59 -11.85 -20.12
CA VAL A 46 10.15 -11.66 -19.89
C VAL A 46 9.96 -11.16 -18.47
N ALA A 47 9.16 -10.11 -18.31
CA ALA A 47 8.76 -9.59 -17.01
C ALA A 47 7.29 -9.92 -16.77
N ALA A 48 6.99 -10.58 -15.65
CA ALA A 48 5.63 -10.83 -15.17
C ALA A 48 5.48 -10.15 -13.81
N ASP A 49 4.49 -9.28 -13.69
CA ASP A 49 4.25 -8.46 -12.48
C ASP A 49 2.80 -8.59 -12.04
N TYR A 50 2.57 -8.69 -10.74
CA TYR A 50 1.22 -8.64 -10.20
C TYR A 50 0.73 -7.20 -10.09
N SER A 51 -0.15 -6.82 -11.01
CA SER A 51 -0.74 -5.49 -11.06
C SER A 51 -1.51 -5.16 -9.77
N GLN A 52 -0.92 -4.29 -8.94
CA GLN A 52 -1.52 -3.73 -7.73
C GLN A 52 -1.98 -4.79 -6.71
N ILE A 53 -1.20 -5.86 -6.53
CA ILE A 53 -1.58 -7.00 -5.68
C ILE A 53 -2.03 -6.60 -4.27
N GLU A 54 -1.36 -5.64 -3.64
CA GLU A 54 -1.68 -5.19 -2.28
C GLU A 54 -3.08 -4.57 -2.21
N LEU A 55 -3.46 -3.78 -3.21
CA LEU A 55 -4.77 -3.14 -3.28
C LEU A 55 -5.88 -4.16 -3.56
N ARG A 56 -5.59 -5.18 -4.35
CA ARG A 56 -6.50 -6.32 -4.61
C ARG A 56 -6.69 -7.19 -3.37
N ILE A 57 -5.62 -7.44 -2.60
CA ILE A 57 -5.70 -8.12 -1.31
C ILE A 57 -6.55 -7.31 -0.34
N MET A 58 -6.35 -5.99 -0.25
CA MET A 58 -7.20 -5.12 0.58
C MET A 58 -8.68 -5.22 0.18
N ALA A 59 -8.99 -5.20 -1.12
CA ALA A 59 -10.37 -5.39 -1.61
C ALA A 59 -10.97 -6.73 -1.14
N HIS A 60 -10.18 -7.79 -1.21
CA HIS A 60 -10.59 -9.12 -0.74
C HIS A 60 -10.82 -9.16 0.78
N LEU A 61 -9.82 -8.73 1.57
CA LEU A 61 -9.86 -8.79 3.04
C LEU A 61 -10.94 -7.89 3.66
N SER A 62 -11.17 -6.73 3.02
CA SER A 62 -12.22 -5.80 3.45
C SER A 62 -13.62 -6.20 2.99
N GLY A 63 -13.72 -7.05 1.95
CA GLY A 63 -14.99 -7.36 1.30
C GLY A 63 -15.70 -6.11 0.76
N ASP A 64 -14.96 -5.03 0.48
CA ASP A 64 -15.55 -3.78 0.05
C ASP A 64 -16.09 -3.88 -1.38
N LYS A 65 -17.42 -3.77 -1.52
CA LYS A 65 -18.09 -3.94 -2.82
C LYS A 65 -17.64 -2.91 -3.86
N GLY A 66 -17.36 -1.68 -3.43
CA GLY A 66 -16.92 -0.61 -4.31
C GLY A 66 -15.53 -0.91 -4.88
N LEU A 67 -14.60 -1.32 -4.02
CA LEU A 67 -13.24 -1.66 -4.43
C LEU A 67 -13.20 -2.95 -5.26
N LEU A 68 -14.01 -3.95 -4.91
CA LEU A 68 -14.15 -5.20 -5.68
C LEU A 68 -14.72 -4.94 -7.08
N SER A 69 -15.81 -4.17 -7.20
CA SER A 69 -16.38 -3.77 -8.50
C SER A 69 -15.39 -2.95 -9.32
N ALA A 70 -14.67 -2.01 -8.70
CA ALA A 70 -13.66 -1.23 -9.40
C ALA A 70 -12.59 -2.11 -10.04
N PHE A 71 -12.12 -3.15 -9.35
CA PHE A 71 -11.17 -4.10 -9.93
C PHE A 71 -11.78 -5.07 -10.94
N ALA A 72 -13.04 -5.47 -10.77
CA ALA A 72 -13.73 -6.35 -11.71
C ALA A 72 -14.01 -5.66 -13.05
N GLU A 73 -14.23 -4.35 -13.02
CA GLU A 73 -14.53 -3.51 -14.18
C GLU A 73 -13.30 -2.77 -14.74
N ASP A 74 -12.09 -3.12 -14.27
CA ASP A 74 -10.80 -2.49 -14.63
C ASP A 74 -10.81 -0.95 -14.51
N LYS A 75 -11.53 -0.43 -13.52
CA LYS A 75 -11.60 1.00 -13.23
C LYS A 75 -10.31 1.47 -12.59
N ASP A 76 -9.87 2.67 -12.99
CA ASP A 76 -8.69 3.31 -12.41
C ASP A 76 -9.02 3.98 -11.06
N ILE A 77 -8.89 3.21 -9.99
CA ILE A 77 -9.14 3.66 -8.61
C ILE A 77 -8.25 4.88 -8.26
N HIS A 78 -7.03 4.94 -8.78
CA HIS A 78 -6.15 6.08 -8.52
C HIS A 78 -6.62 7.35 -9.22
N ALA A 79 -7.12 7.23 -10.46
CA ALA A 79 -7.70 8.36 -11.16
C ALA A 79 -9.00 8.84 -10.49
N ALA A 80 -9.84 7.92 -10.02
CA ALA A 80 -11.04 8.26 -9.24
C ALA A 80 -10.68 9.03 -7.96
N THR A 81 -9.71 8.54 -7.18
CA THR A 81 -9.20 9.26 -6.00
C THR A 81 -8.62 10.63 -6.39
N ALA A 82 -7.86 10.71 -7.49
CA ALA A 82 -7.28 11.97 -7.94
C ALA A 82 -8.36 13.01 -8.30
N ALA A 83 -9.39 12.60 -9.03
CA ALA A 83 -10.51 13.46 -9.39
C ALA A 83 -11.15 14.10 -8.13
N GLU A 84 -11.37 13.30 -7.09
CA GLU A 84 -11.93 13.78 -5.82
C GLU A 84 -10.96 14.68 -5.04
N VAL A 85 -9.69 14.29 -4.91
CA VAL A 85 -8.68 15.02 -4.11
C VAL A 85 -8.31 16.36 -4.74
N PHE A 86 -8.21 16.41 -6.07
CA PHE A 86 -7.83 17.63 -6.80
C PHE A 86 -9.04 18.42 -7.31
N GLY A 87 -10.26 17.93 -7.09
CA GLY A 87 -11.49 18.62 -7.52
C GLY A 87 -11.61 18.77 -9.04
N VAL A 88 -11.12 17.79 -9.80
CA VAL A 88 -11.14 17.80 -11.27
C VAL A 88 -12.02 16.67 -11.80
N ALA A 89 -12.57 16.83 -13.00
CA ALA A 89 -13.29 15.74 -13.67
C ALA A 89 -12.34 14.56 -13.96
N LEU A 90 -12.87 13.34 -13.98
CA LEU A 90 -12.06 12.12 -14.12
C LEU A 90 -11.22 12.11 -15.41
N ASP A 91 -11.77 12.63 -16.51
CA ASP A 91 -11.10 12.79 -17.81
C ASP A 91 -10.05 13.92 -17.84
N LYS A 92 -10.04 14.78 -16.81
CA LYS A 92 -9.07 15.87 -16.63
C LYS A 92 -7.96 15.53 -15.64
N VAL A 93 -7.98 14.33 -15.06
CA VAL A 93 -6.90 13.85 -14.19
C VAL A 93 -5.64 13.66 -15.02
N ASN A 94 -4.62 14.45 -14.71
CA ASN A 94 -3.33 14.30 -15.35
C ASN A 94 -2.48 13.20 -14.69
N GLY A 95 -1.39 12.81 -15.35
CA GLY A 95 -0.52 11.74 -14.85
C GLY A 95 0.14 12.03 -13.50
N GLU A 96 0.37 13.29 -13.15
CA GLU A 96 0.95 13.68 -11.86
C GLU A 96 -0.07 13.55 -10.72
N GLN A 97 -1.28 14.08 -10.92
CA GLN A 97 -2.39 13.96 -9.99
C GLN A 97 -2.69 12.49 -9.70
N ARG A 98 -2.74 11.66 -10.75
CA ARG A 98 -2.92 10.20 -10.60
C ARG A 98 -1.78 9.55 -9.79
N ARG A 99 -0.53 9.96 -10.01
CA ARG A 99 0.63 9.45 -9.24
C ARG A 99 0.55 9.83 -7.78
N SER A 100 0.17 11.07 -7.48
CA SER A 100 -0.05 11.55 -6.11
C SER A 100 -1.17 10.76 -5.44
N ALA A 101 -2.30 10.60 -6.12
CA ALA A 101 -3.44 9.80 -5.63
C ALA A 101 -3.10 8.32 -5.42
N LYS A 102 -2.21 7.75 -6.23
CA LYS A 102 -1.66 6.41 -5.99
C LYS A 102 -0.97 6.33 -4.64
N ALA A 103 -0.07 7.27 -4.34
CA ALA A 103 0.62 7.30 -3.06
C ALA A 103 -0.34 7.56 -1.88
N ILE A 104 -1.38 8.36 -2.09
CA ILE A 104 -2.47 8.57 -1.11
C ILE A 104 -3.20 7.25 -0.84
N ASN A 105 -3.70 6.55 -1.86
CA ASN A 105 -4.45 5.29 -1.69
C ASN A 105 -3.64 4.26 -0.90
N PHE A 106 -2.35 4.09 -1.22
CA PHE A 106 -1.48 3.21 -0.42
C PHE A 106 -1.32 3.72 1.00
N GLY A 107 -1.11 5.03 1.19
CA GLY A 107 -1.06 5.62 2.52
C GLY A 107 -2.30 5.32 3.35
N LEU A 108 -3.48 5.60 2.82
CA LEU A 108 -4.76 5.43 3.51
C LEU A 108 -5.01 3.98 3.91
N ILE A 109 -4.77 3.07 2.98
CA ILE A 109 -4.96 1.63 3.21
C ILE A 109 -3.96 1.08 4.23
N TYR A 110 -2.81 1.73 4.38
CA TYR A 110 -1.79 1.39 5.38
C TYR A 110 -1.85 2.25 6.65
N GLY A 111 -2.99 2.88 6.92
CA GLY A 111 -3.23 3.59 8.18
C GLY A 111 -2.46 4.91 8.30
N MET A 112 -2.19 5.59 7.18
CA MET A 112 -1.71 6.96 7.19
C MET A 112 -2.72 7.88 7.90
N SER A 113 -2.21 8.72 8.81
CA SER A 113 -3.05 9.68 9.53
C SER A 113 -3.35 10.92 8.67
N ALA A 114 -4.37 11.69 9.05
CA ALA A 114 -4.66 12.99 8.42
C ALA A 114 -3.45 13.94 8.45
N TRP A 115 -2.63 13.89 9.50
CA TRP A 115 -1.39 14.66 9.59
C TRP A 115 -0.37 14.21 8.54
N GLY A 116 -0.17 12.90 8.39
CA GLY A 116 0.74 12.34 7.38
C GLY A 116 0.29 12.67 5.96
N LEU A 117 -1.02 12.55 5.70
CA LEU A 117 -1.62 12.91 4.42
C LEU A 117 -1.47 14.42 4.12
N GLY A 118 -1.78 15.28 5.10
CA GLY A 118 -1.65 16.73 4.96
C GLY A 118 -0.23 17.15 4.61
N ARG A 119 0.77 16.54 5.25
CA ARG A 119 2.19 16.77 4.93
C ARG A 119 2.56 16.29 3.53
N GLN A 120 2.03 15.15 3.08
CA GLN A 120 2.32 14.62 1.75
C GLN A 120 1.65 15.43 0.63
N LEU A 121 0.48 15.99 0.89
CA LEU A 121 -0.28 16.80 -0.08
C LEU A 121 0.01 18.30 0.02
N HIS A 122 0.76 18.74 1.03
CA HIS A 122 0.95 20.15 1.35
C HIS A 122 -0.38 20.90 1.57
N ILE A 123 -1.29 20.28 2.34
CA ILE A 123 -2.61 20.85 2.69
C ILE A 123 -2.84 20.86 4.20
N GLU A 124 -3.81 21.65 4.63
CA GLU A 124 -4.26 21.71 6.02
C GLU A 124 -4.77 20.35 6.52
N GLN A 125 -4.53 20.07 7.81
CA GLN A 125 -4.92 18.79 8.42
C GLN A 125 -6.44 18.56 8.38
N SER A 126 -7.24 19.61 8.49
CA SER A 126 -8.71 19.55 8.40
C SER A 126 -9.18 19.13 7.00
N GLN A 127 -8.52 19.63 5.96
CA GLN A 127 -8.79 19.26 4.57
C GLN A 127 -8.37 17.81 4.31
N ALA A 128 -7.18 17.42 4.78
CA ALA A 128 -6.73 16.04 4.72
C ALA A 128 -7.73 15.08 5.40
N LYS A 129 -8.23 15.44 6.59
CA LYS A 129 -9.25 14.66 7.28
C LYS A 129 -10.53 14.52 6.44
N THR A 130 -10.99 15.60 5.81
CA THR A 130 -12.17 15.56 4.93
C THR A 130 -11.97 14.57 3.76
N TYR A 131 -10.77 14.50 3.20
CA TYR A 131 -10.45 13.53 2.14
C TYR A 131 -10.43 12.09 2.65
N ILE A 132 -9.87 11.86 3.83
CA ILE A 132 -9.90 10.55 4.48
C ILE A 132 -11.34 10.09 4.73
N ASP A 133 -12.16 10.99 5.29
CA ASP A 133 -13.55 10.69 5.62
C ASP A 133 -14.34 10.33 4.33
N ARG A 134 -14.22 11.14 3.26
CA ARG A 134 -14.85 10.84 1.96
C ARG A 134 -14.37 9.51 1.36
N TYR A 135 -13.08 9.22 1.47
CA TYR A 135 -12.52 7.97 0.98
C TYR A 135 -13.13 6.76 1.70
N PHE A 136 -13.29 6.84 3.02
CA PHE A 136 -13.91 5.77 3.80
C PHE A 136 -15.44 5.72 3.68
N ASP A 137 -16.10 6.85 3.39
CA ASP A 137 -17.52 6.85 3.01
C ASP A 137 -17.73 6.11 1.67
N ARG A 138 -16.79 6.26 0.73
CA ARG A 138 -16.80 5.55 -0.55
C ARG A 138 -16.48 4.06 -0.41
N TYR A 139 -15.51 3.72 0.44
CA TYR A 139 -15.03 2.36 0.67
C TYR A 139 -15.18 1.93 2.14
N PRO A 140 -16.42 1.84 2.66
CA PRO A 140 -16.66 1.63 4.09
C PRO A 140 -16.22 0.25 4.58
N GLY A 141 -16.08 -0.74 3.69
CA GLY A 141 -15.51 -2.04 4.02
C GLY A 141 -14.05 -1.94 4.45
N VAL A 142 -13.28 -1.03 3.86
CA VAL A 142 -11.87 -0.80 4.20
C VAL A 142 -11.74 -0.23 5.61
N ALA A 143 -12.57 0.75 5.97
CA ALA A 143 -12.57 1.32 7.32
C ALA A 143 -12.89 0.26 8.38
N ARG A 144 -13.95 -0.52 8.16
CA ARG A 144 -14.33 -1.64 9.05
C ARG A 144 -13.23 -2.69 9.17
N TYR A 145 -12.56 -3.02 8.08
CA TYR A 145 -11.43 -3.95 8.10
C TYR A 145 -10.28 -3.41 8.97
N MET A 146 -9.92 -2.15 8.78
CA MET A 146 -8.83 -1.53 9.54
C MET A 146 -9.15 -1.43 11.04
N GLU A 147 -10.40 -1.20 11.41
CA GLU A 147 -10.83 -1.25 12.82
C GLU A 147 -10.78 -2.66 13.38
N ARG A 148 -11.32 -3.64 12.65
CA ARG A 148 -11.30 -5.05 13.05
C ARG A 148 -9.89 -5.57 13.26
N ILE A 149 -8.97 -5.29 12.33
CA ILE A 149 -7.60 -5.80 12.43
C ILE A 149 -6.82 -5.13 13.58
N ARG A 150 -7.10 -3.86 13.89
CA ARG A 150 -6.53 -3.20 15.08
C ARG A 150 -7.07 -3.81 16.37
N ALA A 151 -8.37 -4.09 16.44
CA ALA A 151 -8.98 -4.74 17.59
C ALA A 151 -8.40 -6.15 17.79
N GLN A 152 -8.32 -6.94 16.72
CA GLN A 152 -7.73 -8.28 16.75
C GLN A 152 -6.25 -8.24 17.16
N ALA A 153 -5.45 -7.32 16.60
CA ALA A 153 -4.06 -7.16 17.00
C ALA A 153 -3.89 -6.83 18.49
N ALA A 154 -4.79 -6.02 19.04
CA ALA A 154 -4.79 -5.69 20.46
C ALA A 154 -5.32 -6.83 21.35
N GLU A 155 -6.13 -7.74 20.83
CA GLU A 155 -6.61 -8.90 21.59
C GLU A 155 -5.59 -10.04 21.56
N ASP A 156 -5.10 -10.39 20.37
CA ASP A 156 -4.27 -11.56 20.12
C ASP A 156 -2.77 -11.28 20.31
N GLY A 157 -2.34 -10.01 20.21
CA GLY A 157 -0.93 -9.62 20.20
C GLY A 157 -0.20 -9.92 18.88
N TYR A 158 -0.92 -10.40 17.85
CA TYR A 158 -0.41 -10.68 16.52
C TYR A 158 -1.51 -10.49 15.46
N VAL A 159 -1.11 -10.52 14.19
CA VAL A 159 -2.02 -10.59 13.04
C VAL A 159 -1.62 -11.72 12.09
N GLU A 160 -2.55 -12.21 11.28
CA GLU A 160 -2.33 -13.32 10.35
C GLU A 160 -2.60 -12.93 8.89
N THR A 161 -1.83 -13.49 7.97
CA THR A 161 -2.17 -13.47 6.53
C THR A 161 -3.26 -14.50 6.22
N VAL A 162 -3.82 -14.44 5.00
CA VAL A 162 -4.84 -15.39 4.50
C VAL A 162 -4.44 -16.87 4.66
N PHE A 163 -3.14 -17.18 4.64
CA PHE A 163 -2.62 -18.54 4.76
C PHE A 163 -2.05 -18.85 6.17
N GLY A 164 -2.34 -18.02 7.16
CA GLY A 164 -1.98 -18.28 8.57
C GLY A 164 -0.56 -17.89 8.97
N ARG A 165 0.19 -17.12 8.16
CA ARG A 165 1.47 -16.56 8.62
C ARG A 165 1.19 -15.50 9.67
N ARG A 166 1.82 -15.62 10.85
CA ARG A 166 1.70 -14.66 11.95
C ARG A 166 2.78 -13.58 11.91
N LEU A 167 2.39 -12.36 12.31
CA LEU A 167 3.30 -11.30 12.72
C LEU A 167 2.94 -10.82 14.12
N TYR A 168 3.84 -11.05 15.08
CA TYR A 168 3.68 -10.60 16.46
C TYR A 168 4.00 -9.11 16.62
N LEU A 169 3.22 -8.42 17.45
CA LEU A 169 3.24 -6.97 17.61
C LEU A 169 3.51 -6.59 19.08
N PRO A 170 4.77 -6.67 19.55
CA PRO A 170 5.09 -6.47 20.98
C PRO A 170 4.71 -5.07 21.50
N GLU A 171 4.67 -4.07 20.61
CA GLU A 171 4.34 -2.69 20.95
C GLU A 171 2.84 -2.37 20.85
N ILE A 172 1.96 -3.34 20.58
CA ILE A 172 0.51 -3.08 20.41
C ILE A 172 -0.17 -2.61 21.70
N HIS A 173 0.41 -2.91 22.86
CA HIS A 173 -0.03 -2.44 24.18
C HIS A 173 0.85 -1.32 24.76
N SER A 174 1.76 -0.75 23.95
CA SER A 174 2.68 0.27 24.43
C SER A 174 1.93 1.47 24.99
N GLN A 175 2.32 1.91 26.20
CA GLN A 175 1.83 3.17 26.78
C GLN A 175 2.32 4.38 25.97
N ASN A 176 3.43 4.21 25.22
CA ASN A 176 3.89 5.20 24.28
C ASN A 176 3.00 5.21 23.03
N ARG A 177 2.20 6.26 22.89
CA ARG A 177 1.26 6.43 21.77
C ARG A 177 1.92 6.30 20.40
N ALA A 178 3.13 6.80 20.20
CA ALA A 178 3.80 6.75 18.90
C ALA A 178 4.23 5.32 18.55
N ARG A 179 4.73 4.55 19.53
CA ARG A 179 5.07 3.13 19.35
C ARG A 179 3.83 2.29 19.07
N ARG A 180 2.76 2.50 19.86
CA ARG A 180 1.48 1.82 19.66
C ARG A 180 0.89 2.08 18.27
N GLN A 181 0.84 3.33 17.85
CA GLN A 181 0.38 3.68 16.49
C GLN A 181 1.26 3.08 15.40
N GLY A 182 2.56 2.92 15.65
CA GLY A 182 3.46 2.17 14.78
C GLY A 182 3.05 0.71 14.65
N ALA A 183 2.78 0.04 15.77
CA ALA A 183 2.30 -1.34 15.81
C ALA A 183 0.92 -1.50 15.13
N GLU A 184 -0.02 -0.57 15.38
CA GLU A 184 -1.33 -0.55 14.73
C GLU A 184 -1.23 -0.42 13.20
N ARG A 185 -0.29 0.39 12.68
CA ARG A 185 -0.03 0.46 11.23
C ARG A 185 0.55 -0.84 10.72
N THR A 186 1.51 -1.42 11.43
CA THR A 186 2.08 -2.73 11.07
C THR A 186 1.01 -3.83 11.06
N ALA A 187 0.05 -3.80 11.99
CA ALA A 187 -1.09 -4.71 12.04
C ALA A 187 -1.96 -4.66 10.78
N ILE A 188 -2.17 -3.47 10.23
CA ILE A 188 -2.96 -3.27 9.01
C ILE A 188 -2.18 -3.74 7.76
N ASN A 189 -0.85 -3.55 7.76
CA ASN A 189 0.00 -3.76 6.58
C ASN A 189 0.45 -5.22 6.38
N ALA A 190 0.42 -6.02 7.45
CA ALA A 190 1.04 -7.34 7.44
C ALA A 190 0.17 -8.47 6.86
N PRO A 191 -1.15 -8.52 7.10
CA PRO A 191 -2.05 -9.50 6.47
C PRO A 191 -2.05 -9.43 4.93
#